data_AF-A0A0H3GVU8-F1
#
_entry.id   AF-A0A0H3GVU8-F1
#
_cell.length_a   1.000
_cell.length_b   1.000
_cell.length_c   1.000
_cell.angle_alpha   90.00
_cell.angle_beta   90.00
_cell.angle_gamma   90.00
#
_symmetry.space_group_name_H-M   'P 1'
#
loop_
_entity.id
_entity.type
_entity.pdbx_description
1 polymer ?
#
loop_
_entity_poly.entity_id
_entity_poly.type
_entity_poly.pdbx_seq_one_letter_code
_entity_poly.pdbx_strand_id
1 'polypeptide(L)'
;MARQQLFTENTVTAVLPVMHNPTLGNVGLLMRLWSVVLAGNLIGTAVAAWAFNYMPIFDEPTRQAFVSIAEDVMKNSPTEMFANAIISGWLVATMVWMFPVAGAAKIVVIILMTWLIALADTTHIVVGSVEILYLVFNGNLPWSHFIWPFALPTLAGNICGGTFIFALLSHAQIRNDMSSKRKAEARAQAAEKGKKADRA
;
A
#
# COMPACT_ATOMS: atom_id res chain seq x y z
N MET A 1 -3.69 15.06 -9.40
CA MET A 1 -2.82 13.88 -9.64
C MET A 1 -3.34 13.09 -10.83
N ALA A 2 -2.46 12.42 -11.58
CA ALA A 2 -2.66 11.90 -12.94
C ALA A 2 -3.70 10.78 -13.12
N ARG A 3 -4.42 10.37 -12.06
CA ARG A 3 -5.41 9.28 -12.06
C ARG A 3 -4.85 7.93 -12.56
N GLN A 4 -3.53 7.75 -12.46
CA GLN A 4 -2.88 6.47 -12.71
C GLN A 4 -3.15 5.49 -11.57
N GLN A 5 -3.17 4.20 -11.88
CA GLN A 5 -3.50 3.13 -10.94
C GLN A 5 -2.23 2.51 -10.37
N LEU A 6 -2.12 2.55 -9.04
CA LEU A 6 -1.09 1.83 -8.30
C LEU A 6 -1.70 0.61 -7.63
N PHE A 7 -1.05 -0.55 -7.75
CA PHE A 7 -1.54 -1.80 -7.19
C PHE A 7 -1.77 -1.71 -5.67
N THR A 8 -0.81 -1.14 -4.93
CA THR A 8 -0.87 -1.05 -3.47
C THR A 8 -1.91 -0.04 -2.96
N GLU A 9 -2.43 0.85 -3.80
CA GLU A 9 -3.62 1.64 -3.47
C GLU A 9 -4.90 0.79 -3.53
N ASN A 10 -4.94 -0.13 -4.49
CA ASN A 10 -6.08 -1.03 -4.71
C ASN A 10 -6.23 -2.12 -3.64
N THR A 11 -5.27 -2.29 -2.72
CA THR A 11 -5.44 -3.16 -1.55
C THR A 11 -6.40 -2.57 -0.52
N VAL A 12 -6.76 -1.28 -0.63
CA VAL A 12 -7.81 -0.65 0.19
C VAL A 12 -9.05 -0.39 -0.67
N THR A 13 -8.90 0.43 -1.70
CA THR A 13 -10.04 1.03 -2.42
C THR A 13 -10.90 -0.01 -3.13
N ALA A 14 -10.27 -1.06 -3.69
CA ALA A 14 -10.99 -2.14 -4.35
C ALA A 14 -11.45 -3.23 -3.39
N VAL A 15 -10.79 -3.40 -2.24
CA VAL A 15 -11.15 -4.45 -1.27
C VAL A 15 -12.39 -4.07 -0.47
N LEU A 16 -12.56 -2.79 -0.09
CA LEU A 16 -13.69 -2.33 0.72
C LEU A 16 -15.06 -2.70 0.11
N PRO A 17 -15.34 -2.47 -1.19
CA PRO A 17 -16.59 -2.92 -1.81
C PRO A 17 -16.78 -4.44 -1.78
N VAL A 18 -15.70 -5.21 -1.95
CA VAL A 18 -15.76 -6.68 -1.90
C VAL A 18 -16.05 -7.16 -0.48
N MET A 19 -15.48 -6.53 0.55
CA MET A 19 -15.79 -6.84 1.94
C MET A 19 -17.26 -6.54 2.30
N HIS A 20 -17.87 -5.54 1.68
CA HIS A 20 -19.27 -5.21 1.88
C HIS A 20 -20.21 -6.24 1.22
N ASN A 21 -19.82 -6.85 0.11
CA ASN A 21 -20.58 -7.90 -0.57
C ASN A 21 -19.67 -9.06 -1.03
N PRO A 22 -19.26 -9.95 -0.11
CA PRO A 22 -18.20 -10.94 -0.34
C PRO A 22 -18.71 -12.16 -1.12
N THR A 23 -19.06 -11.95 -2.38
CA THR A 23 -19.42 -13.03 -3.32
C THR A 23 -18.17 -13.54 -4.05
N LEU A 24 -18.19 -14.81 -4.46
CA LEU A 24 -17.13 -15.38 -5.30
C LEU A 24 -16.92 -14.59 -6.59
N GLY A 25 -17.99 -14.04 -7.17
CA GLY A 25 -17.92 -13.16 -8.34
C GLY A 25 -17.12 -11.88 -8.04
N ASN A 26 -17.38 -11.22 -6.91
CA ASN A 26 -16.68 -10.00 -6.52
C ASN A 26 -15.21 -10.27 -6.17
N VAL A 27 -14.90 -11.40 -5.53
CA VAL A 27 -13.51 -11.82 -5.31
C VAL A 27 -12.80 -12.07 -6.65
N GLY A 28 -13.46 -12.72 -7.62
CA GLY A 28 -12.91 -12.90 -8.97
C GLY A 28 -12.65 -11.56 -9.69
N LEU A 29 -13.55 -10.58 -9.56
CA LEU A 29 -13.35 -9.23 -10.10
C LEU A 29 -12.18 -8.50 -9.43
N LEU A 30 -12.03 -8.63 -8.11
CA LEU A 30 -10.90 -8.08 -7.37
C LEU A 30 -9.58 -8.67 -7.85
N MET A 31 -9.50 -10.00 -7.97
CA MET A 31 -8.30 -10.67 -8.47
C MET A 31 -7.96 -10.24 -9.90
N ARG A 32 -8.97 -10.10 -10.78
CA ARG A 32 -8.77 -9.58 -12.13
C ARG A 32 -8.20 -8.15 -12.11
N LEU A 33 -8.78 -7.26 -11.31
CA LEU A 33 -8.30 -5.89 -11.18
C LEU A 33 -6.85 -5.87 -10.69
N TRP A 34 -6.57 -6.59 -9.61
CA TRP A 34 -5.25 -6.72 -9.03
C TRP A 34 -4.21 -7.22 -10.03
N SER A 35 -4.50 -8.29 -10.76
CA SER A 35 -3.57 -8.82 -11.77
C SER A 35 -3.31 -7.83 -12.91
N VAL A 36 -4.34 -7.14 -13.41
CA VAL A 36 -4.18 -6.16 -14.50
C VAL A 36 -3.35 -4.95 -14.05
N VAL A 37 -3.68 -4.39 -12.89
CA VAL A 37 -2.97 -3.21 -12.36
C VAL A 37 -1.53 -3.57 -11.99
N LEU A 38 -1.33 -4.70 -11.32
CA LEU A 38 0.02 -5.16 -10.95
C LEU A 38 0.85 -5.40 -12.21
N ALA A 39 0.33 -6.10 -13.22
CA ALA A 39 1.06 -6.31 -14.47
C ALA A 39 1.44 -4.98 -15.14
N GLY A 40 0.53 -4.01 -15.20
CA GLY A 40 0.83 -2.68 -15.71
C GLY A 40 1.91 -1.95 -14.92
N ASN A 41 1.89 -2.04 -13.59
CA ASN A 41 2.94 -1.48 -12.74
C ASN A 41 4.30 -2.17 -12.97
N LEU A 42 4.33 -3.50 -13.02
CA LEU A 42 5.55 -4.27 -13.25
C LEU A 42 6.16 -4.01 -14.63
N ILE A 43 5.33 -3.87 -15.66
CA ILE A 43 5.79 -3.49 -17.02
C ILE A 43 6.40 -2.08 -16.99
N GLY A 44 5.73 -1.12 -16.34
CA GLY A 44 6.24 0.24 -16.19
C GLY A 44 7.60 0.26 -15.48
N THR A 45 7.75 -0.50 -14.39
CA THR A 45 9.02 -0.60 -13.67
C THR A 45 10.09 -1.33 -14.48
N ALA A 46 9.72 -2.35 -15.25
CA ALA A 46 10.65 -3.05 -16.14
C ALA A 46 11.19 -2.12 -17.23
N VAL A 47 10.33 -1.32 -17.88
CA VAL A 47 10.74 -0.34 -18.89
C VAL A 47 11.67 0.71 -18.29
N ALA A 48 11.38 1.20 -17.08
CA ALA A 48 12.23 2.16 -16.39
C ALA A 48 13.60 1.56 -16.04
N ALA A 49 13.62 0.36 -15.44
CA ALA A 49 14.85 -0.35 -15.10
C ALA A 49 15.70 -0.63 -16.34
N TRP A 50 15.08 -1.05 -17.44
CA TRP A 50 15.76 -1.27 -18.72
C TRP A 50 16.36 0.02 -19.27
N ALA A 51 15.58 1.11 -19.30
CA ALA A 51 16.05 2.40 -19.79
C ALA A 51 17.25 2.90 -18.98
N PHE A 52 17.22 2.77 -17.66
CA PHE A 52 18.31 3.24 -16.79
C PHE A 52 19.60 2.41 -16.93
N ASN A 53 19.48 1.17 -17.40
CA ASN A 53 20.62 0.29 -17.61
C ASN A 53 21.38 0.61 -18.91
N TYR A 54 20.64 0.87 -19.99
CA TYR A 54 21.18 0.91 -21.36
C TYR A 54 21.19 2.29 -22.01
N MET A 55 20.33 3.22 -21.57
CA MET A 55 20.37 4.58 -22.09
C MET A 55 21.42 5.40 -21.34
N PRO A 56 22.14 6.31 -22.03
CA PRO A 56 23.15 7.17 -21.40
C PRO A 56 22.50 8.33 -20.61
N ILE A 57 21.64 7.98 -19.65
CA ILE A 57 20.90 8.93 -18.80
C ILE A 57 21.73 9.31 -17.58
N PHE A 58 22.46 8.33 -17.03
CA PHE A 58 23.18 8.46 -15.77
C PHE A 58 24.66 8.15 -15.95
N ASP A 59 25.50 8.83 -15.19
CA ASP A 59 26.92 8.57 -15.13
C ASP A 59 27.23 7.30 -14.32
N GLU A 60 28.47 6.82 -14.45
CA GLU A 60 28.88 5.57 -13.81
C GLU A 60 28.75 5.58 -12.27
N PRO A 61 29.11 6.67 -11.54
CA PRO A 61 28.87 6.74 -10.11
C PRO A 61 27.38 6.59 -9.72
N THR A 62 26.47 7.21 -10.48
CA THR A 62 25.03 7.08 -10.21
C THR A 62 24.54 5.66 -10.49
N ARG A 63 25.00 5.02 -11.57
CA ARG A 63 24.64 3.62 -11.89
C ARG A 63 25.15 2.66 -10.82
N GLN A 64 26.33 2.90 -10.26
CA GLN A 64 26.86 2.12 -9.13
C GLN A 64 26.04 2.32 -7.85
N ALA A 65 25.57 3.54 -7.59
CA ALA A 65 24.66 3.80 -6.48
C ALA A 65 23.35 3.01 -6.63
N PHE A 66 22.78 2.93 -7.83
CA PHE A 66 21.59 2.11 -8.10
C PHE A 66 21.82 0.63 -7.84
N VAL A 67 22.98 0.09 -8.26
CA VAL A 67 23.36 -1.29 -7.95
C VAL A 67 23.42 -1.49 -6.43
N SER A 68 24.14 -0.62 -5.73
CA SER A 68 24.31 -0.74 -4.28
C SER A 68 22.99 -0.69 -3.51
N ILE A 69 22.06 0.20 -3.88
CA ILE A 69 20.75 0.32 -3.24
C ILE A 69 19.92 -0.94 -3.51
N ALA A 70 19.88 -1.39 -4.77
CA ALA A 70 19.10 -2.56 -5.13
C ALA A 70 19.65 -3.86 -4.52
N GLU A 71 20.97 -3.98 -4.37
CA GLU A 71 21.61 -5.13 -3.71
C GLU A 71 21.30 -5.16 -2.21
N ASP A 72 21.14 -3.99 -1.58
CA ASP A 72 20.77 -3.87 -0.17
C ASP A 72 19.40 -4.51 0.11
N VAL A 73 18.43 -4.31 -0.79
CA VAL A 73 17.10 -4.94 -0.71
C VAL A 73 17.21 -6.47 -0.64
N MET A 74 18.15 -7.05 -1.39
CA MET A 74 18.35 -8.50 -1.48
C MET A 74 19.10 -9.10 -0.28
N LYS A 75 19.56 -8.28 0.66
CA LYS A 75 20.07 -8.77 1.96
C LYS A 75 18.94 -9.30 2.85
N ASN A 76 17.71 -8.83 2.63
CA ASN A 76 16.54 -9.33 3.35
C ASN A 76 16.22 -10.76 2.91
N SER A 77 16.03 -11.66 3.86
CA SER A 77 15.43 -12.98 3.64
C SER A 77 13.97 -12.86 3.19
N PRO A 78 13.36 -13.90 2.56
CA PRO A 78 11.95 -13.88 2.18
C PRO A 78 11.00 -13.48 3.31
N THR A 79 11.28 -13.92 4.54
CA THR A 79 10.46 -13.60 5.72
C THR A 79 10.61 -12.14 6.13
N GLU A 80 11.81 -11.59 6.06
CA GLU A 80 12.06 -10.16 6.31
C GLU A 80 11.42 -9.29 5.23
N MET A 81 11.52 -9.68 3.96
CA MET A 81 10.83 -9.02 2.85
C MET A 81 9.31 -9.00 3.08
N PHE A 82 8.72 -10.13 3.47
CA PHE A 82 7.30 -10.21 3.82
C PHE A 82 6.94 -9.28 5.00
N ALA A 83 7.70 -9.31 6.10
CA ALA A 83 7.45 -8.50 7.28
C ALA A 83 7.57 -6.99 6.99
N ASN A 84 8.63 -6.58 6.30
CA ASN A 84 8.85 -5.19 5.88
C ASN A 84 7.74 -4.72 4.93
N ALA A 85 7.29 -5.59 4.03
CA ALA A 85 6.21 -5.29 3.10
C ALA A 85 4.84 -5.15 3.77
N ILE A 86 4.61 -5.77 4.93
CA ILE A 86 3.40 -5.48 5.73
C ILE A 86 3.41 -4.02 6.17
N ILE A 87 4.55 -3.52 6.65
CA ILE A 87 4.68 -2.14 7.12
C ILE A 87 4.46 -1.16 5.97
N SER A 88 5.15 -1.35 4.83
CA SER A 88 4.97 -0.47 3.68
C SER A 88 3.54 -0.53 3.11
N GLY A 89 2.92 -1.72 3.06
CA GLY A 89 1.53 -1.90 2.64
C GLY A 89 0.56 -1.14 3.55
N TRP A 90 0.78 -1.19 4.87
CA TRP A 90 -0.02 -0.43 5.84
C TRP A 90 0.16 1.09 5.71
N LEU A 91 1.38 1.57 5.48
CA LEU A 91 1.65 3.00 5.28
C LEU A 91 0.96 3.54 4.01
N VAL A 92 1.02 2.78 2.90
CA VAL A 92 0.29 3.14 1.66
C VAL A 92 -1.22 3.13 1.90
N ALA A 93 -1.75 2.11 2.58
CA ALA A 93 -3.18 2.06 2.90
C ALA A 93 -3.63 3.26 3.76
N THR A 94 -2.82 3.63 4.76
CA THR A 94 -3.07 4.79 5.62
C THR A 94 -3.06 6.09 4.80
N MET A 95 -2.08 6.25 3.91
CA MET A 95 -2.00 7.39 2.99
C MET A 95 -3.27 7.52 2.14
N VAL A 96 -3.68 6.44 1.49
CA VAL A 96 -4.87 6.38 0.63
C VAL A 96 -6.14 6.69 1.42
N TRP A 97 -6.25 6.18 2.63
CA TRP A 97 -7.39 6.45 3.50
C TRP A 97 -7.48 7.90 3.96
N MET A 98 -6.35 8.60 4.08
CA MET A 98 -6.34 10.02 4.43
C MET A 98 -6.76 10.91 3.25
N PHE A 99 -6.72 10.44 2.00
CA PHE A 99 -6.98 11.28 0.82
C PHE A 99 -8.35 11.98 0.78
N PRO A 100 -9.47 11.36 1.17
CA PRO A 100 -10.76 12.04 1.18
C PRO A 100 -10.79 13.28 2.09
N VAL A 101 -10.02 13.26 3.19
CA VAL A 101 -10.02 14.32 4.22
C VAL A 101 -8.79 15.24 4.15
N ALA A 102 -7.73 14.85 3.43
CA ALA A 102 -6.48 15.60 3.38
C ALA A 102 -6.57 16.96 2.66
N GLY A 103 -7.61 17.22 1.86
CA GLY A 103 -7.80 18.51 1.19
C GLY A 103 -6.57 18.97 0.39
N ALA A 104 -6.05 20.15 0.70
CA ALA A 104 -4.83 20.71 0.09
C ALA A 104 -3.53 20.02 0.55
N ALA A 105 -3.54 19.30 1.69
CA ALA A 105 -2.37 18.64 2.26
C ALA A 105 -2.03 17.30 1.59
N LYS A 106 -2.77 16.87 0.55
CA LYS A 106 -2.54 15.59 -0.14
C LYS A 106 -1.08 15.36 -0.55
N ILE A 107 -0.45 16.39 -1.12
CA ILE A 107 0.95 16.30 -1.55
C ILE A 107 1.88 16.07 -0.35
N VAL A 108 1.65 16.78 0.76
CA VAL A 108 2.44 16.63 1.99
C VAL A 108 2.26 15.23 2.57
N VAL A 109 1.03 14.70 2.59
CA VAL A 109 0.75 13.33 3.06
C VAL A 109 1.49 12.31 2.20
N ILE A 110 1.49 12.47 0.87
CA ILE A 110 2.24 11.57 -0.02
C ILE A 110 3.73 11.62 0.27
N ILE A 111 4.33 12.82 0.28
CA ILE A 111 5.76 13.00 0.55
C ILE A 111 6.14 12.35 1.89
N LEU A 112 5.39 12.65 2.95
CA LEU A 112 5.64 12.11 4.28
C LEU A 112 5.57 10.58 4.28
N MET A 113 4.52 9.99 3.71
CA MET A 113 4.32 8.54 3.74
C MET A 113 5.35 7.82 2.89
N THR A 114 5.66 8.33 1.69
CA THR A 114 6.71 7.74 0.83
C THR A 114 8.09 7.92 1.45
N TRP A 115 8.34 9.03 2.14
CA TRP A 115 9.60 9.25 2.86
C TRP A 115 9.74 8.30 4.05
N LEU A 116 8.67 8.04 4.81
CA LEU A 116 8.70 7.06 5.90
C LEU A 116 8.97 5.63 5.40
N ILE A 117 8.39 5.26 4.25
CA ILE A 117 8.66 3.95 3.61
C ILE A 117 10.14 3.81 3.25
N ALA A 118 10.74 4.85 2.67
CA ALA A 118 12.15 4.88 2.30
C ALA A 118 13.08 4.93 3.53
N LEU A 119 12.73 5.75 4.53
CA LEU A 119 13.51 5.90 5.77
C LEU A 119 13.54 4.60 6.58
N ALA A 120 12.43 3.88 6.63
CA ALA A 120 12.32 2.61 7.33
C ALA A 120 12.89 1.43 6.53
N ASP A 121 13.43 1.70 5.33
CA ASP A 121 14.01 0.70 4.42
C ASP A 121 13.06 -0.49 4.17
N THR A 122 11.78 -0.18 3.99
CA THR A 122 10.74 -1.20 3.86
C THR A 122 10.60 -1.66 2.41
N THR A 123 10.58 -2.97 2.19
CA THR A 123 10.34 -3.51 0.83
C THR A 123 8.93 -3.20 0.35
N HIS A 124 8.77 -2.96 -0.96
CA HIS A 124 7.48 -2.65 -1.58
C HIS A 124 7.44 -3.21 -3.00
N ILE A 125 6.37 -3.91 -3.38
CA ILE A 125 6.35 -4.71 -4.61
C ILE A 125 6.60 -3.88 -5.86
N VAL A 126 6.02 -2.68 -5.95
CA VAL A 126 6.22 -1.81 -7.13
C VAL A 126 7.62 -1.16 -7.13
N VAL A 127 8.03 -0.46 -6.07
CA VAL A 127 9.35 0.20 -6.00
C VAL A 127 10.49 -0.82 -6.05
N GLY A 128 10.41 -1.87 -5.24
CA GLY A 128 11.40 -2.96 -5.27
C GLY A 128 11.47 -3.64 -6.63
N SER A 129 10.39 -3.65 -7.43
CA SER A 129 10.46 -4.23 -8.77
C SER A 129 11.37 -3.45 -9.70
N VAL A 130 11.43 -2.12 -9.63
CA VAL A 130 12.40 -1.37 -10.48
C VAL A 130 13.83 -1.66 -10.05
N GLU A 131 14.09 -1.78 -8.75
CA GLU A 131 15.41 -2.07 -8.18
C GLU A 131 15.89 -3.49 -8.55
N ILE A 132 15.07 -4.51 -8.30
CA ILE A 132 15.46 -5.89 -8.57
C ILE A 132 15.50 -6.16 -10.08
N LEU A 133 14.61 -5.58 -10.88
CA LEU A 133 14.70 -5.71 -12.34
C LEU A 133 15.94 -4.99 -12.89
N TYR A 134 16.39 -3.90 -12.27
CA TYR A 134 17.63 -3.25 -12.66
C TYR A 134 18.84 -4.20 -12.48
N LEU A 135 18.91 -4.92 -11.36
CA LEU A 135 19.93 -5.96 -11.12
C LEU A 135 19.76 -7.20 -12.02
N VAL A 136 18.54 -7.51 -12.43
CA VAL A 136 18.32 -8.61 -13.38
C VAL A 136 18.80 -8.21 -14.78
N PHE A 137 18.56 -6.96 -15.20
CA PHE A 137 18.95 -6.50 -16.53
C PHE A 137 20.46 -6.23 -16.67
N ASN A 138 21.16 -5.78 -15.63
CA ASN A 138 22.63 -5.68 -15.69
C ASN A 138 23.34 -7.03 -15.52
N GLY A 139 22.62 -8.09 -15.18
CA GLY A 139 23.18 -9.44 -14.99
C GLY A 139 23.74 -9.72 -13.59
N ASN A 140 23.56 -8.82 -12.62
CA ASN A 140 23.96 -9.06 -11.23
C ASN A 140 23.09 -10.14 -10.56
N LEU A 141 21.84 -10.31 -11.00
CA LEU A 141 20.92 -11.32 -10.47
C LEU A 141 20.22 -12.12 -11.57
N PRO A 142 19.94 -13.42 -11.33
CA PRO A 142 19.11 -14.20 -12.23
C PRO A 142 17.63 -13.79 -12.10
N TRP A 143 16.86 -13.97 -13.19
CA TRP A 143 15.41 -13.72 -13.22
C TRP A 143 14.62 -14.47 -12.14
N SER A 144 15.11 -15.63 -11.69
CA SER A 144 14.48 -16.39 -10.60
C SER A 144 14.40 -15.58 -9.31
N HIS A 145 15.43 -14.76 -9.00
CA HIS A 145 15.50 -13.96 -7.79
C HIS A 145 14.44 -12.87 -7.73
N PHE A 146 13.98 -12.39 -8.90
CA PHE A 146 12.86 -11.46 -8.98
C PHE A 146 11.57 -12.12 -8.48
N ILE A 147 11.27 -13.36 -8.88
CA ILE A 147 10.06 -14.07 -8.42
C ILE A 147 10.22 -14.51 -6.96
N TRP A 148 11.37 -15.13 -6.65
CA TRP A 148 11.75 -15.61 -5.34
C TRP A 148 13.26 -15.45 -5.12
N PRO A 149 13.72 -14.67 -4.12
CA PRO A 149 12.99 -14.35 -2.89
C PRO A 149 12.18 -13.06 -2.90
N PHE A 150 12.20 -12.23 -3.95
CA PHE A 150 11.63 -10.88 -3.87
C PHE A 150 10.09 -10.80 -4.02
N ALA A 151 9.57 -11.00 -5.23
CA ALA A 151 8.23 -10.52 -5.58
C ALA A 151 7.12 -11.20 -4.79
N LEU A 152 7.17 -12.52 -4.62
CA LEU A 152 6.11 -13.26 -3.94
C LEU A 152 5.92 -12.86 -2.47
N PRO A 153 6.95 -12.90 -1.60
CA PRO A 153 6.77 -12.50 -0.20
C PRO A 153 6.49 -11.00 -0.07
N THR A 154 7.12 -10.13 -0.85
CA THR A 154 6.84 -8.68 -0.79
C THR A 154 5.41 -8.37 -1.22
N LEU A 155 4.90 -9.01 -2.29
CA LEU A 155 3.51 -8.85 -2.73
C LEU A 155 2.54 -9.31 -1.64
N ALA A 156 2.78 -10.49 -1.06
CA ALA A 156 1.95 -11.02 0.02
C ALA A 156 1.95 -10.09 1.23
N GLY A 157 3.11 -9.56 1.62
CA GLY A 157 3.23 -8.61 2.72
C GLY A 157 2.46 -7.31 2.44
N ASN A 158 2.61 -6.74 1.25
CA ASN A 158 1.87 -5.53 0.85
C ASN A 158 0.35 -5.73 0.85
N ILE A 159 -0.14 -6.85 0.32
CA ILE A 159 -1.57 -7.19 0.38
C ILE A 159 -2.01 -7.32 1.84
N CYS A 160 -1.23 -8.00 2.67
CA CYS A 160 -1.56 -8.21 4.09
C CYS A 160 -1.63 -6.90 4.87
N GLY A 161 -0.61 -6.06 4.76
CA GLY A 161 -0.55 -4.76 5.43
C GLY A 161 -1.61 -3.79 4.93
N GLY A 162 -1.82 -3.76 3.61
CA GLY A 162 -2.76 -2.85 2.98
C GLY A 162 -4.22 -3.24 3.20
N THR A 163 -4.51 -4.54 3.31
CA THR A 163 -5.88 -5.05 3.49
C THR A 163 -6.22 -5.27 4.96
N PHE A 164 -5.49 -6.15 5.67
CA PHE A 164 -5.92 -6.64 6.98
C PHE A 164 -5.74 -5.61 8.08
N ILE A 165 -4.55 -5.02 8.20
CA ILE A 165 -4.27 -4.06 9.28
C ILE A 165 -5.17 -2.84 9.13
N PHE A 166 -5.29 -2.35 7.90
CA PHE A 166 -6.14 -1.22 7.59
C PHE A 166 -7.64 -1.52 7.82
N ALA A 167 -8.14 -2.67 7.38
CA ALA A 167 -9.53 -3.05 7.61
C ALA A 167 -9.84 -3.21 9.11
N LEU A 168 -8.93 -3.80 9.90
CA LEU A 168 -9.10 -3.97 11.35
C LEU A 168 -9.16 -2.62 12.06
N LEU A 169 -8.22 -1.71 11.76
CA LEU A 169 -8.18 -0.38 12.39
C LEU A 169 -9.39 0.46 11.99
N SER A 170 -9.77 0.43 10.71
CA SER A 170 -10.95 1.15 10.22
C SER A 170 -12.24 0.62 10.84
N HIS A 171 -12.37 -0.71 10.95
CA HIS A 171 -13.53 -1.33 11.60
C HIS A 171 -13.60 -0.96 13.09
N ALA A 172 -12.46 -0.93 13.78
CA ALA A 172 -12.38 -0.49 15.16
C ALA A 172 -12.79 0.98 15.34
N GLN A 173 -12.29 1.89 14.48
CA GLN A 173 -12.64 3.31 14.53
C GLN A 173 -14.13 3.54 14.27
N ILE A 174 -14.70 2.94 13.22
CA ILE A 174 -16.12 3.10 12.88
C ILE A 174 -17.02 2.56 14.00
N ARG A 175 -16.69 1.41 14.60
CA ARG A 175 -17.45 0.88 15.74
C ARG A 175 -17.40 1.79 16.95
N ASN A 176 -16.26 2.42 17.22
CA ASN A 176 -16.12 3.35 18.33
C ASN A 176 -16.92 4.63 18.10
N ASP A 177 -16.92 5.17 16.88
CA ASP A 177 -17.73 6.33 16.50
C ASP A 177 -19.22 6.05 16.60
N MET A 178 -19.67 4.89 16.12
CA MET A 178 -21.08 4.48 16.20
C MET A 178 -21.52 4.26 17.66
N SER A 179 -20.66 3.66 18.49
CA SER A 179 -20.89 3.52 19.93
C SER A 179 -21.00 4.87 20.63
N SER A 180 -20.11 5.81 20.29
CA SER A 180 -20.09 7.16 20.86
C SER A 180 -21.32 7.97 20.45
N LYS A 181 -21.74 7.91 19.17
CA LYS A 181 -22.98 8.53 18.69
C LYS A 181 -24.21 7.97 19.39
N ARG A 182 -24.34 6.64 19.50
CA ARG A 182 -25.45 6.00 20.22
C ARG A 182 -25.51 6.42 21.69
N LYS A 183 -24.36 6.54 22.37
CA LYS A 183 -24.31 7.06 23.76
C LYS A 183 -24.72 8.52 23.84
N ALA A 184 -24.31 9.35 22.89
CA ALA A 184 -24.70 10.76 22.83
C ALA A 184 -26.20 10.93 22.59
N GLU A 185 -26.77 10.18 21.64
CA GLU A 185 -28.21 10.15 21.36
C GLU A 185 -29.02 9.66 22.56
N ALA A 186 -28.59 8.58 23.23
CA ALA A 186 -29.24 8.06 24.43
C ALA A 186 -29.24 9.09 25.57
N ARG A 187 -28.13 9.81 25.77
CA ARG A 187 -28.04 10.91 26.76
C ARG A 187 -28.96 12.07 26.41
N ALA A 188 -29.04 12.45 25.13
CA ALA A 188 -29.94 13.52 24.69
C ALA A 188 -31.42 13.15 24.92
N GLN A 189 -31.80 11.92 24.58
CA GLN A 189 -33.16 11.40 24.82
C GLN A 189 -33.51 11.32 26.32
N ALA A 190 -32.56 10.90 27.17
CA ALA A 190 -32.77 10.86 28.61
C ALA A 190 -32.96 12.27 29.21
N ALA A 191 -32.16 13.25 28.77
CA ALA A 191 -32.30 14.64 29.20
C ALA A 191 -33.64 15.26 28.74
N GLU A 192 -34.11 14.93 27.54
CA GLU A 192 -35.40 15.39 27.05
C GLU A 192 -36.59 14.78 27.83
N LYS A 193 -36.51 13.48 28.16
CA LYS A 193 -37.50 12.81 29.01
C LYS A 193 -37.56 13.42 30.41
N GLY A 194 -36.41 13.71 31.03
CA GLY A 194 -36.36 14.38 32.34
C GLY A 194 -37.02 15.76 32.32
N LYS A 195 -36.75 16.58 31.30
CA LYS A 195 -37.38 17.89 31.14
C LYS A 195 -38.89 17.84 30.90
N LYS A 196 -39.41 16.77 30.28
CA LYS A 196 -40.85 16.56 30.10
C LYS A 196 -41.52 16.11 31.40
N ALA A 197 -40.84 15.31 32.21
CA ALA A 197 -41.34 14.86 33.52
C ALA A 197 -41.44 16.02 34.53
N ASP A 198 -40.47 16.94 34.57
CA ASP A 198 -40.51 18.11 35.46
C ASP A 198 -41.56 19.18 35.07
N ARG A 199 -42.17 19.07 33.89
CA ARG A 199 -43.20 20.00 33.39
C ARG A 199 -44.64 19.48 33.53
N ALA A 200 -44.81 18.24 34.01
CA ALA A 200 -46.11 17.60 34.24
C ALA A 200 -46.44 17.63 35.73
#